data_AF-F6K5U8-F1
#
_entry.id   AF-F6K5U8-F1
#
_cell.length_a   1.000
_cell.length_b   1.000
_cell.length_c   1.000
_cell.angle_alpha   90.00
_cell.angle_beta   90.00
_cell.angle_gamma   90.00
#
_symmetry.space_group_name_H-M   'P 1'
#
loop_
_entity.id
_entity.type
_entity.pdbx_description
1 polymer ?
#
loop_
_entity_poly.entity_id
_entity_poly.type
_entity_poly.pdbx_seq_one_letter_code
_entity_poly.pdbx_strand_id
1 'polypeptide(L)'
;RGGFNKVLQAIESVAVRHGAKFNYNSDVQEITVDDEGTARGVKLSNGDTITSDVVICNADLVYAYNRLLPKTRYAETLGRRELASSSISFYWSMNVVVPQLETHNVFLAEDYRGSFDQIFKHHTLPDQPSFYVNVPSRVDSTAAPDGRDTIVVLVPVGHISDRTDVDFDLLVKRARDQVIDTVQKRLKIADFRSMIDHEMINDPRTWQNEFNL
;
A
#
# COMPACT_ATOMS: atom_id res chain seq x y z
N ARG A 1 11.41 6.58 17.68
CA ARG A 1 12.27 5.40 17.49
C ARG A 1 11.40 4.17 17.31
N GLY A 2 11.70 3.35 16.30
CA GLY A 2 10.96 2.16 15.83
C GLY A 2 9.89 2.40 14.76
N GLY A 3 9.84 3.57 14.13
CA GLY A 3 8.89 3.89 13.05
C GLY A 3 7.39 3.77 13.39
N PHE A 4 6.54 3.75 12.36
CA PHE A 4 5.07 3.68 12.51
C PHE A 4 4.60 2.36 13.15
N ASN A 5 5.35 1.27 12.97
CA ASN A 5 5.06 -0.03 13.59
C ASN A 5 4.96 0.06 15.13
N LYS A 6 5.73 0.96 15.78
CA LYS A 6 5.62 1.17 17.24
C LYS A 6 4.27 1.72 17.68
N VAL A 7 3.60 2.51 16.83
CA VAL A 7 2.25 3.00 17.11
C VAL A 7 1.26 1.84 17.12
N LEU A 8 1.36 0.93 16.14
CA LEU A 8 0.52 -0.27 16.07
C LEU A 8 0.76 -1.18 17.28
N GLN A 9 2.02 -1.45 17.62
CA GLN A 9 2.39 -2.23 18.81
C GLN A 9 1.85 -1.61 20.11
N ALA A 10 1.85 -0.27 20.20
CA ALA A 10 1.32 0.43 21.37
C ALA A 10 -0.21 0.26 21.48
N ILE A 11 -0.93 0.37 20.36
CA ILE A 11 -2.38 0.15 20.30
C ILE A 11 -2.71 -1.29 20.67
N GLU A 12 -2.03 -2.27 20.09
CA GLU A 12 -2.18 -3.68 20.43
C GLU A 12 -1.93 -3.93 21.91
N SER A 13 -0.82 -3.38 22.44
CA SER A 13 -0.48 -3.51 23.86
C SER A 13 -1.56 -2.95 24.79
N VAL A 14 -2.19 -1.83 24.41
CA VAL A 14 -3.33 -1.28 25.17
C VAL A 14 -4.52 -2.23 25.10
N ALA A 15 -4.88 -2.71 23.91
CA ALA A 15 -6.00 -3.61 23.71
C ALA A 15 -5.83 -4.92 24.50
N VAL A 16 -4.64 -5.54 24.46
CA VAL A 16 -4.32 -6.77 25.21
C VAL A 16 -4.44 -6.55 26.72
N ARG A 17 -3.99 -5.40 27.25
CA ARG A 17 -4.16 -5.07 28.69
C ARG A 17 -5.63 -4.97 29.11
N HIS A 18 -6.52 -4.65 28.16
CA HIS A 18 -7.97 -4.62 28.38
C HIS A 18 -8.66 -5.94 27.99
N GLY A 19 -7.90 -7.02 27.79
CA GLY A 19 -8.43 -8.36 27.57
C GLY A 19 -8.68 -8.73 26.11
N ALA A 20 -8.30 -7.89 25.14
CA ALA A 20 -8.38 -8.25 23.74
C ALA A 20 -7.43 -9.41 23.41
N LYS A 21 -7.85 -10.30 22.51
CA LYS A 21 -7.06 -11.41 21.99
C LYS A 21 -6.81 -11.18 20.50
N PHE A 22 -5.56 -11.37 20.08
CA PHE A 22 -5.16 -11.27 18.68
C PHE A 22 -4.83 -12.67 18.16
N ASN A 23 -5.59 -13.13 17.17
CA ASN A 23 -5.36 -14.39 16.49
C ASN A 23 -4.76 -14.08 15.11
N TYR A 24 -3.43 -14.07 15.02
CA TYR A 24 -2.73 -13.89 13.75
C TYR A 24 -2.79 -15.14 12.89
N ASN A 25 -2.50 -15.01 11.59
CA ASN A 25 -2.54 -16.11 10.62
C ASN A 25 -3.88 -16.88 10.62
N SER A 26 -4.96 -16.19 11.01
CA SER A 26 -6.31 -16.75 11.16
C SER A 26 -7.22 -16.10 10.13
N ASP A 27 -6.98 -16.43 8.87
CA ASP A 27 -7.65 -15.79 7.74
C ASP A 27 -9.16 -16.06 7.76
N VAL A 28 -9.96 -15.00 7.70
CA VAL A 28 -11.43 -15.07 7.74
C VAL A 28 -11.95 -15.25 6.34
N GLN A 29 -12.64 -16.36 6.10
CA GLN A 29 -13.20 -16.70 4.79
C GLN A 29 -14.67 -16.27 4.65
N GLU A 30 -15.39 -16.16 5.78
CA GLU A 30 -16.82 -15.87 5.78
C GLU A 30 -17.22 -15.21 7.10
N ILE A 31 -18.12 -14.23 7.03
CA ILE A 31 -18.90 -13.74 8.17
C ILE A 31 -20.19 -14.57 8.18
N THR A 32 -20.39 -15.35 9.23
CA THR A 32 -21.57 -16.21 9.35
C THR A 32 -22.78 -15.36 9.70
N VAL A 33 -23.89 -15.54 8.97
CA VAL A 33 -25.14 -14.78 9.13
C VAL A 33 -26.29 -15.77 9.30
N ASP A 34 -27.22 -15.50 10.21
CA ASP A 34 -28.43 -16.32 10.38
C ASP A 34 -29.52 -15.98 9.36
N ASP A 35 -30.63 -16.74 9.40
CA ASP A 35 -31.76 -16.59 8.48
C ASP A 35 -32.47 -15.21 8.62
N GLU A 36 -32.29 -14.52 9.74
CA GLU A 36 -32.83 -13.17 9.98
C GLU A 36 -31.89 -12.07 9.45
N GLY A 37 -30.70 -12.43 8.96
CA GLY A 37 -29.70 -11.50 8.45
C GLY A 37 -28.75 -10.95 9.52
N THR A 38 -28.70 -11.54 10.71
CA THR A 38 -27.83 -11.11 11.81
C THR A 38 -26.49 -11.82 11.76
N ALA A 39 -25.39 -11.08 11.82
CA ALA A 39 -24.05 -11.67 11.91
C ALA A 39 -23.85 -12.40 13.25
N ARG A 40 -23.35 -13.64 13.22
CA ARG A 40 -23.17 -14.52 14.39
C ARG A 40 -21.73 -14.94 14.66
N GLY A 41 -20.79 -14.47 13.84
CA GLY A 41 -19.40 -14.89 13.94
C GLY A 41 -18.68 -14.88 12.61
N VAL A 42 -17.55 -15.60 12.56
CA VAL A 42 -16.71 -15.77 11.38
C VAL A 42 -16.27 -17.21 11.22
N LYS A 43 -16.09 -17.65 9.97
CA LYS A 43 -15.47 -18.91 9.61
C LYS A 43 -14.06 -18.64 9.09
N LEU A 44 -13.11 -19.41 9.59
CA LEU A 44 -11.71 -19.32 9.24
C LEU A 44 -11.34 -20.27 8.09
N SER A 45 -10.20 -20.00 7.43
CA SER A 45 -9.68 -20.82 6.33
C SER A 45 -9.33 -22.26 6.72
N ASN A 46 -9.04 -22.51 8.00
CA ASN A 46 -8.82 -23.85 8.53
C ASN A 46 -10.12 -24.64 8.78
N GLY A 47 -11.29 -24.02 8.57
CA GLY A 47 -12.61 -24.61 8.80
C GLY A 47 -13.22 -24.32 10.18
N ASP A 48 -12.47 -23.74 11.11
CA ASP A 48 -12.99 -23.37 12.43
C ASP A 48 -14.00 -22.23 12.34
N THR A 49 -14.96 -22.22 13.26
CA THR A 49 -15.93 -21.13 13.41
C THR A 49 -15.78 -20.47 14.77
N ILE A 50 -15.67 -19.14 14.76
CA ILE A 50 -15.67 -18.31 15.97
C ILE A 50 -17.01 -17.61 16.05
N THR A 51 -17.78 -17.87 17.11
CA THR A 51 -19.07 -17.21 17.35
C THR A 51 -18.89 -15.91 18.13
N SER A 52 -19.76 -14.93 17.85
CA SER A 52 -19.75 -13.62 18.52
C SER A 52 -21.11 -12.93 18.40
N ASP A 53 -21.46 -12.13 19.41
CA ASP A 53 -22.68 -11.30 19.38
C ASP A 53 -22.56 -10.10 18.41
N VAL A 54 -21.33 -9.64 18.18
CA VAL A 54 -21.03 -8.48 17.32
C VAL A 54 -19.80 -8.79 16.47
N VAL A 55 -19.91 -8.52 15.17
CA VAL A 55 -18.81 -8.60 14.20
C VAL A 55 -18.50 -7.20 13.69
N ILE A 56 -17.26 -6.75 13.86
CA ILE A 56 -16.75 -5.51 13.27
C ILE A 56 -15.78 -5.89 12.15
N CYS A 57 -16.15 -5.59 10.90
CA CYS A 57 -15.31 -5.87 9.74
C CYS A 57 -14.48 -4.62 9.38
N ASN A 58 -13.15 -4.74 9.47
CA ASN A 58 -12.20 -3.71 9.04
C ASN A 58 -11.47 -4.08 7.73
N ALA A 59 -11.97 -5.08 7.00
CA ALA A 59 -11.50 -5.37 5.65
C ALA A 59 -12.04 -4.34 4.66
N ASP A 60 -11.47 -4.28 3.45
CA ASP A 60 -11.99 -3.42 2.38
C ASP A 60 -13.50 -3.67 2.16
N LEU A 61 -14.24 -2.58 1.90
CA LEU A 61 -15.70 -2.63 1.80
C LEU A 61 -16.14 -3.49 0.61
N VAL A 62 -15.53 -3.31 -0.56
CA VAL A 62 -15.88 -4.06 -1.77
C VAL A 62 -15.53 -5.53 -1.57
N TYR A 63 -14.37 -5.83 -1.01
CA TYR A 63 -13.95 -7.18 -0.65
C TYR A 63 -14.93 -7.83 0.33
N ALA A 64 -15.22 -7.19 1.46
CA ALA A 64 -16.09 -7.73 2.50
C ALA A 64 -17.48 -8.09 1.97
N TYR A 65 -18.10 -7.20 1.20
CA TYR A 65 -19.44 -7.43 0.63
C TYR A 65 -19.48 -8.49 -0.48
N ASN A 66 -18.38 -8.69 -1.21
CA ASN A 66 -18.35 -9.62 -2.34
C ASN A 66 -17.74 -10.99 -2.00
N ARG A 67 -16.99 -11.09 -0.89
CA ARG A 67 -16.26 -12.31 -0.48
C ARG A 67 -16.63 -12.82 0.90
N LEU A 68 -16.81 -11.95 1.89
CA LEU A 68 -17.03 -12.37 3.27
C LEU A 68 -18.52 -12.50 3.62
N LEU A 69 -19.40 -11.79 2.93
CA LEU A 69 -20.84 -11.79 3.19
C LEU A 69 -21.63 -12.47 2.06
N PRO A 70 -22.86 -12.94 2.33
CA PRO A 70 -23.77 -13.40 1.30
C PRO A 70 -23.94 -12.35 0.19
N LYS A 71 -23.85 -12.78 -1.07
CA LYS A 71 -23.96 -11.86 -2.21
C LYS A 71 -25.33 -11.20 -2.26
N THR A 72 -25.33 -9.88 -2.41
CA THR A 72 -26.52 -9.06 -2.56
C THR A 72 -26.40 -8.20 -3.81
N ARG A 73 -27.54 -7.68 -4.32
CA ARG A 73 -27.52 -6.66 -5.39
C ARG A 73 -26.68 -5.44 -5.01
N TYR A 74 -26.67 -5.07 -3.73
CA TYR A 74 -25.86 -3.95 -3.26
C TYR A 74 -24.35 -4.22 -3.44
N ALA A 75 -23.88 -5.43 -3.12
CA ALA A 75 -22.49 -5.84 -3.34
C ALA A 75 -22.06 -5.69 -4.82
N GLU A 76 -22.95 -6.03 -5.75
CA GLU A 76 -22.69 -5.85 -7.19
C GLU A 76 -22.57 -4.37 -7.58
N THR A 77 -23.33 -3.47 -6.94
CA THR A 77 -23.22 -2.02 -7.21
C THR A 77 -21.90 -1.44 -6.70
N LEU A 78 -21.35 -1.98 -5.60
CA LEU A 78 -20.09 -1.50 -5.04
C LEU A 78 -18.92 -1.76 -5.98
N GLY A 79 -18.87 -2.94 -6.62
CA GLY A 79 -17.82 -3.29 -7.58
C GLY A 79 -17.82 -2.46 -8.87
N ARG A 80 -18.85 -1.63 -9.11
CA ARG A 80 -18.95 -0.73 -10.27
C ARG A 80 -18.62 0.72 -9.96
N ARG A 81 -18.35 1.05 -8.69
CA ARG A 81 -18.01 2.41 -8.29
C ARG A 81 -16.62 2.76 -8.79
N GLU A 82 -16.41 4.05 -9.08
CA GLU A 82 -15.07 4.55 -9.38
C GLU A 82 -14.19 4.37 -8.14
N LEU A 83 -13.08 3.67 -8.32
CA LEU A 83 -12.09 3.44 -7.28
C LEU A 83 -11.08 4.59 -7.28
N ALA A 84 -10.42 4.78 -6.14
CA ALA A 84 -9.30 5.70 -6.04
C ALA A 84 -8.10 5.20 -6.88
N SER A 85 -7.13 6.07 -7.10
CA SER A 85 -5.83 5.69 -7.67
C SER A 85 -5.13 4.65 -6.79
N SER A 86 -4.30 3.82 -7.40
CA SER A 86 -3.39 2.93 -6.68
C SER A 86 -1.98 3.55 -6.59
N SER A 87 -0.99 2.77 -6.16
CA SER A 87 0.39 3.23 -6.08
C SER A 87 1.40 2.12 -6.36
N ILE A 88 2.58 2.52 -6.82
CA ILE A 88 3.79 1.70 -6.78
C ILE A 88 4.64 2.24 -5.64
N SER A 89 5.04 1.35 -4.72
CA SER A 89 5.95 1.66 -3.63
C SER A 89 7.29 0.97 -3.85
N PHE A 90 8.36 1.74 -3.82
CA PHE A 90 9.72 1.22 -3.79
C PHE A 90 10.30 1.37 -2.39
N TYR A 91 10.89 0.30 -1.87
CA TYR A 91 11.61 0.30 -0.61
C TYR A 91 13.08 0.02 -0.93
N TRP A 92 13.92 1.06 -0.85
CA TRP A 92 15.33 0.99 -1.19
C TRP A 92 16.19 0.96 0.06
N SER A 93 17.06 -0.02 0.14
CA SER A 93 18.21 0.04 1.03
C SER A 93 19.35 0.71 0.29
N MET A 94 19.86 1.80 0.83
CA MET A 94 20.96 2.56 0.24
C MET A 94 22.28 2.12 0.87
N ASN A 95 23.33 1.96 0.07
CA ASN A 95 24.67 1.63 0.57
C ASN A 95 25.41 2.86 1.15
N VAL A 96 24.84 4.06 0.99
CA VAL A 96 25.37 5.35 1.47
C VAL A 96 24.25 6.22 2.05
N VAL A 97 24.62 7.21 2.84
CA VAL A 97 23.74 8.34 3.18
C VAL A 97 23.58 9.25 1.96
N VAL A 98 22.34 9.62 1.66
CA VAL A 98 22.00 10.58 0.59
C VAL A 98 21.69 11.95 1.23
N PRO A 99 22.70 12.82 1.43
CA PRO A 99 22.55 14.04 2.23
C PRO A 99 21.59 15.07 1.62
N GLN A 100 21.27 14.97 0.32
CA GLN A 100 20.36 15.87 -0.37
C GLN A 100 18.88 15.58 -0.06
N LEU A 101 18.57 14.43 0.54
CA LEU A 101 17.20 14.04 0.90
C LEU A 101 16.94 14.30 2.38
N GLU A 102 15.84 15.00 2.63
CA GLU A 102 15.28 15.24 3.96
C GLU A 102 14.37 14.08 4.38
N THR A 103 13.77 14.17 5.58
CA THR A 103 12.85 13.14 6.07
C THR A 103 11.65 12.94 5.14
N HIS A 104 11.07 14.02 4.63
CA HIS A 104 9.92 14.01 3.72
C HIS A 104 10.21 14.89 2.51
N ASN A 105 10.11 14.32 1.31
CA ASN A 105 10.40 15.02 0.06
C ASN A 105 9.27 14.76 -0.92
N VAL A 106 8.84 15.80 -1.65
CA VAL A 106 7.81 15.69 -2.69
C VAL A 106 8.42 16.20 -3.99
N PHE A 107 8.41 15.33 -5.01
CA PHE A 107 8.83 15.68 -6.36
C PHE A 107 7.59 15.90 -7.19
N LEU A 108 7.31 17.17 -7.53
CA LEU A 108 6.14 17.52 -8.32
C LEU A 108 6.45 17.49 -9.82
N ALA A 109 5.52 16.94 -10.60
CA ALA A 109 5.51 17.02 -12.05
C ALA A 109 5.35 18.49 -12.50
N GLU A 110 5.96 18.85 -13.64
CA GLU A 110 5.77 20.19 -14.22
C GLU A 110 4.33 20.38 -14.74
N ASP A 111 3.76 19.35 -15.39
CA ASP A 111 2.35 19.31 -15.75
C ASP A 111 1.53 18.51 -14.73
N TYR A 112 1.12 19.19 -13.68
CA TYR A 112 0.32 18.61 -12.60
C TYR A 112 -1.08 18.16 -13.09
N ARG A 113 -1.74 18.87 -14.02
CA ARG A 113 -3.11 18.52 -14.43
C ARG A 113 -3.15 17.34 -15.40
N GLY A 114 -2.25 17.31 -16.38
CA GLY A 114 -2.14 16.18 -17.31
C GLY A 114 -1.80 14.87 -16.58
N SER A 115 -0.98 14.95 -15.54
CA SER A 115 -0.62 13.79 -14.71
C SER A 115 -1.83 13.16 -14.00
N PHE A 116 -2.76 13.96 -13.47
CA PHE A 116 -3.97 13.43 -12.84
C PHE A 116 -4.92 12.81 -13.86
N ASP A 117 -5.07 13.41 -15.05
CA ASP A 117 -5.89 12.83 -16.11
C ASP A 117 -5.35 11.45 -16.55
N GLN A 118 -4.02 11.29 -16.65
CA GLN A 118 -3.42 9.99 -16.97
C GLN A 118 -3.66 8.92 -15.88
N ILE A 119 -3.66 9.31 -14.61
CA ILE A 119 -3.95 8.40 -13.50
C ILE A 119 -5.44 8.03 -13.44
N PHE A 120 -6.34 9.02 -13.43
CA PHE A 120 -7.76 8.82 -13.13
C PHE A 120 -8.61 8.47 -14.36
N LYS A 121 -8.24 8.93 -15.56
CA LYS A 121 -8.98 8.63 -16.79
C LYS A 121 -8.33 7.50 -17.57
N HIS A 122 -7.00 7.54 -17.72
CA HIS A 122 -6.27 6.58 -18.54
C HIS A 122 -5.70 5.40 -17.76
N HIS A 123 -5.88 5.37 -16.44
CA HIS A 123 -5.47 4.27 -15.55
C HIS A 123 -4.01 3.84 -15.74
N THR A 124 -3.12 4.81 -15.99
CA THR A 124 -1.71 4.56 -16.31
C THR A 124 -0.78 5.48 -15.51
N LEU A 125 0.53 5.28 -15.68
CA LEU A 125 1.58 6.12 -15.08
C LEU A 125 1.74 7.41 -15.90
N PRO A 126 1.78 8.59 -15.25
CA PRO A 126 2.08 9.84 -15.93
C PRO A 126 3.42 9.84 -16.67
N ASP A 127 3.52 10.57 -17.79
CA ASP A 127 4.81 10.77 -18.49
C ASP A 127 5.86 11.46 -17.61
N GLN A 128 5.42 12.27 -16.64
CA GLN A 128 6.24 12.74 -15.52
C GLN A 128 5.47 12.56 -14.21
N PRO A 129 5.69 11.48 -13.46
CA PRO A 129 4.95 11.26 -12.23
C PRO A 129 5.39 12.23 -11.15
N SER A 130 4.42 12.76 -10.41
CA SER A 130 4.70 13.29 -9.08
C SER A 130 4.90 12.12 -8.13
N PHE A 131 5.90 12.17 -7.26
CA PHE A 131 6.15 11.10 -6.30
C PHE A 131 6.66 11.63 -4.97
N TYR A 132 6.46 10.83 -3.94
CA TYR A 132 6.87 11.13 -2.58
C TYR A 132 8.06 10.25 -2.18
N VAL A 133 8.99 10.80 -1.42
CA VAL A 133 10.17 10.11 -0.89
C VAL A 133 10.29 10.35 0.61
N ASN A 134 10.35 9.26 1.39
CA ASN A 134 10.61 9.26 2.82
C ASN A 134 12.01 8.70 3.12
N VAL A 135 12.75 9.37 4.01
CA VAL A 135 14.04 8.89 4.53
C VAL A 135 13.93 8.77 6.05
N PRO A 136 13.38 7.67 6.59
CA PRO A 136 13.10 7.53 8.03
C PRO A 136 14.34 7.60 8.92
N SER A 137 15.53 7.24 8.41
CA SER A 137 16.82 7.32 9.12
C SER A 137 17.16 8.74 9.60
N ARG A 138 16.56 9.78 9.00
CA ARG A 138 16.74 11.19 9.40
C ARG A 138 16.20 11.50 10.80
N VAL A 139 15.14 10.82 11.22
CA VAL A 139 14.51 11.03 12.54
C VAL A 139 14.62 9.81 13.45
N ASP A 140 15.04 8.67 12.89
CA ASP A 140 15.14 7.41 13.61
C ASP A 140 16.36 6.62 13.15
N SER A 141 17.46 6.74 13.90
CA SER A 141 18.73 6.08 13.56
C SER A 141 18.65 4.54 13.53
N THR A 142 17.58 3.93 14.06
CA THR A 142 17.38 2.48 13.95
C THR A 142 16.75 2.05 12.62
N ALA A 143 16.37 2.99 11.76
CA ALA A 143 15.72 2.71 10.47
C ALA A 143 16.70 2.33 9.34
N ALA A 144 18.01 2.54 9.53
CA ALA A 144 19.06 2.11 8.63
C ALA A 144 20.36 1.83 9.42
N PRO A 145 21.27 0.98 8.93
CA PRO A 145 22.60 0.83 9.51
C PRO A 145 23.41 2.14 9.45
N ASP A 146 24.45 2.25 10.29
CA ASP A 146 25.35 3.40 10.29
C ASP A 146 25.97 3.64 8.89
N GLY A 147 25.98 4.90 8.45
CA GLY A 147 26.51 5.29 7.15
C GLY A 147 25.63 4.94 5.95
N ARG A 148 24.40 4.45 6.19
CA ARG A 148 23.43 4.05 5.16
C ARG A 148 22.09 4.74 5.36
N ASP A 149 21.26 4.75 4.31
CA ASP A 149 19.86 5.18 4.38
C ASP A 149 18.92 4.06 3.97
N THR A 150 17.69 4.14 4.47
CA THR A 150 16.53 3.43 3.93
C THR A 150 15.64 4.48 3.30
N ILE A 151 15.12 4.22 2.11
CA ILE A 151 14.26 5.14 1.37
C ILE A 151 12.95 4.44 1.01
N VAL A 152 11.82 5.10 1.25
CA VAL A 152 10.51 4.69 0.74
C VAL A 152 10.07 5.68 -0.32
N VAL A 153 9.76 5.20 -1.52
CA VAL A 153 9.21 6.01 -2.60
C VAL A 153 7.78 5.60 -2.87
N LEU A 154 6.85 6.55 -2.98
CA LEU A 154 5.46 6.32 -3.36
C LEU A 154 5.16 7.03 -4.69
N VAL A 155 4.79 6.26 -5.70
CA VAL A 155 4.42 6.74 -7.04
C VAL A 155 2.94 6.45 -7.28
N PRO A 156 2.06 7.46 -7.36
CA PRO A 156 0.65 7.27 -7.71
C PRO A 156 0.50 6.71 -9.13
N VAL A 157 -0.36 5.72 -9.30
CA VAL A 157 -0.69 5.11 -10.60
C VAL A 157 -2.19 4.80 -10.70
N GLY A 158 -2.67 4.50 -11.91
CA GLY A 158 -4.02 3.93 -12.08
C GLY A 158 -4.22 2.64 -11.29
N HIS A 159 -5.45 2.39 -10.84
CA HIS A 159 -5.81 1.10 -10.25
C HIS A 159 -5.96 0.01 -11.32
N ILE A 160 -5.93 -1.27 -10.91
CA ILE A 160 -6.19 -2.40 -11.81
C ILE A 160 -7.61 -2.25 -12.38
N SER A 161 -7.74 -2.36 -13.69
CA SER A 161 -9.00 -2.15 -14.40
C SER A 161 -9.10 -3.09 -15.60
N ASP A 162 -10.24 -3.77 -15.74
CA ASP A 162 -10.54 -4.61 -16.92
C ASP A 162 -10.67 -3.79 -18.22
N ARG A 163 -10.67 -2.46 -18.13
CA ARG A 163 -10.80 -1.56 -19.27
C ARG A 163 -9.49 -1.31 -20.01
N THR A 164 -8.36 -1.62 -19.39
CA THR A 164 -7.02 -1.29 -19.89
C THR A 164 -6.10 -2.48 -19.73
N ASP A 165 -5.48 -2.92 -20.83
CA ASP A 165 -4.45 -3.95 -20.81
C ASP A 165 -3.10 -3.31 -20.43
N VAL A 166 -2.85 -3.20 -19.12
CA VAL A 166 -1.65 -2.57 -18.57
C VAL A 166 -0.61 -3.64 -18.27
N ASP A 167 0.54 -3.57 -18.93
CA ASP A 167 1.73 -4.31 -18.54
C ASP A 167 2.33 -3.68 -17.28
N PHE A 168 1.99 -4.26 -16.12
CA PHE A 168 2.45 -3.78 -14.83
C PHE A 168 3.97 -3.92 -14.63
N ASP A 169 4.61 -4.92 -15.23
CA ASP A 169 6.06 -5.09 -15.10
C ASP A 169 6.79 -3.96 -15.83
N LEU A 170 6.31 -3.61 -17.04
CA LEU A 170 6.78 -2.44 -17.76
C LEU A 170 6.45 -1.14 -17.01
N LEU A 171 5.27 -1.03 -16.40
CA LEU A 171 4.86 0.14 -15.61
C LEU A 171 5.80 0.38 -14.43
N VAL A 172 6.09 -0.68 -13.66
CA VAL A 172 7.03 -0.65 -12.53
C VAL A 172 8.42 -0.24 -12.98
N LYS A 173 8.92 -0.86 -14.06
CA LYS A 173 10.23 -0.49 -14.61
C LYS A 173 10.30 0.99 -15.03
N ARG A 174 9.26 1.49 -15.72
CA ARG A 174 9.17 2.90 -16.13
C ARG A 174 9.13 3.84 -14.93
N ALA A 175 8.30 3.55 -13.92
CA ALA A 175 8.20 4.34 -12.70
C ALA A 175 9.55 4.39 -11.97
N ARG A 176 10.22 3.23 -11.82
CA ARG A 176 11.53 3.12 -11.20
C ARG A 176 12.57 3.98 -11.91
N ASP A 177 12.66 3.86 -13.24
CA ASP A 177 13.61 4.60 -14.05
C ASP A 177 13.35 6.13 -13.96
N GLN A 178 12.09 6.56 -14.05
CA GLN A 178 11.71 7.97 -13.92
C GLN A 178 12.01 8.56 -12.53
N VAL A 179 11.76 7.82 -11.45
CA VAL A 179 12.09 8.28 -10.08
C VAL A 179 13.60 8.49 -9.97
N ILE A 180 14.40 7.49 -10.36
CA ILE A 180 15.86 7.54 -10.28
C ILE A 180 16.39 8.73 -11.09
N ASP A 181 15.95 8.88 -12.33
CA ASP A 181 16.41 9.94 -13.23
C ASP A 181 16.00 11.33 -12.71
N THR A 182 14.79 11.45 -12.15
CA THR A 182 14.30 12.71 -11.57
C THR A 182 15.08 13.11 -10.33
N VAL A 183 15.32 12.17 -9.40
CA VAL A 183 16.11 12.41 -8.19
C VAL A 183 17.54 12.81 -8.56
N GLN A 184 18.19 12.03 -9.42
CA GLN A 184 19.53 12.30 -9.93
C GLN A 184 19.64 13.70 -10.56
N LYS A 185 18.73 14.04 -11.48
CA LYS A 185 18.75 15.32 -12.19
C LYS A 185 18.46 16.50 -11.27
N ARG A 186 17.41 16.43 -10.46
CA ARG A 186 16.95 17.57 -9.65
C ARG A 186 17.82 17.82 -8.43
N LEU A 187 18.38 16.77 -7.82
CA LEU A 187 19.29 16.89 -6.68
C LEU A 187 20.77 16.93 -7.07
N LYS A 188 21.08 16.81 -8.37
CA LYS A 188 22.45 16.81 -8.91
C LYS A 188 23.33 15.73 -8.26
N ILE A 189 22.76 14.54 -8.06
CA ILE A 189 23.47 13.40 -7.50
C ILE A 189 24.10 12.63 -8.66
N ALA A 190 25.40 12.38 -8.60
CA ALA A 190 26.05 11.52 -9.58
C ALA A 190 25.73 10.04 -9.28
N ASP A 191 25.24 9.32 -10.28
CA ASP A 191 25.02 7.87 -10.26
C ASP A 191 24.14 7.39 -9.08
N PHE A 192 22.97 8.01 -8.90
CA PHE A 192 22.04 7.65 -7.82
C PHE A 192 21.63 6.16 -7.86
N ARG A 193 21.60 5.57 -9.06
CA ARG A 193 21.22 4.17 -9.27
C ARG A 193 22.16 3.19 -8.56
N SER A 194 23.48 3.45 -8.55
CA SER A 194 24.45 2.57 -7.90
C SER A 194 24.43 2.66 -6.37
N MET A 195 23.73 3.65 -5.81
CA MET A 195 23.55 3.79 -4.38
C MET A 195 22.49 2.81 -3.82
N ILE A 196 21.61 2.27 -4.67
CA ILE A 196 20.57 1.32 -4.28
C ILE A 196 21.19 -0.09 -4.18
N ASP A 197 21.32 -0.59 -2.95
CA ASP A 197 21.90 -1.91 -2.62
C ASP A 197 20.86 -3.04 -2.74
N HIS A 198 19.65 -2.78 -2.26
CA HIS A 198 18.53 -3.71 -2.30
C HIS A 198 17.21 -2.98 -2.55
N GLU A 199 16.27 -3.66 -3.20
CA GLU A 199 14.98 -3.13 -3.56
C GLU A 199 13.87 -4.14 -3.28
N MET A 200 12.83 -3.68 -2.60
CA MET A 200 11.53 -4.35 -2.55
C MET A 200 10.48 -3.45 -3.21
N ILE A 201 9.47 -4.08 -3.82
CA ILE A 201 8.45 -3.39 -4.59
C ILE A 201 7.08 -3.91 -4.16
N ASN A 202 6.16 -2.98 -3.92
CA ASN A 202 4.73 -3.29 -3.91
C ASN A 202 4.05 -2.49 -5.02
N ASP A 203 3.27 -3.16 -5.84
CA ASP A 203 2.50 -2.54 -6.92
C ASP A 203 1.00 -2.84 -6.75
N PRO A 204 0.11 -2.35 -7.63
CA PRO A 204 -1.33 -2.61 -7.53
C PRO A 204 -1.71 -4.08 -7.39
N ARG A 205 -0.94 -5.01 -7.95
CA ARG A 205 -1.18 -6.46 -7.83
C ARG A 205 -0.82 -6.95 -6.43
N THR A 206 0.26 -6.43 -5.84
CA THR A 206 0.61 -6.71 -4.44
C THR A 206 -0.48 -6.22 -3.49
N TRP A 207 -0.99 -5.01 -3.70
CA TRP A 207 -2.07 -4.45 -2.87
C TRP A 207 -3.34 -5.31 -2.91
N GLN A 208 -3.71 -5.78 -4.10
CA GLN A 208 -4.84 -6.67 -4.29
C GLN A 208 -4.64 -8.04 -3.63
N ASN A 209 -3.50 -8.68 -3.88
CA ASN A 209 -3.29 -10.07 -3.47
C ASN A 209 -3.00 -10.23 -1.98
N GLU A 210 -2.23 -9.30 -1.39
CA GLU A 210 -1.77 -9.41 0.00
C GLU A 210 -2.71 -8.69 0.98
N PHE A 211 -3.40 -7.62 0.52
CA PHE A 211 -4.19 -6.75 1.40
C PHE A 211 -5.67 -6.67 1.02
N ASN A 212 -6.10 -7.34 -0.06
CA ASN A 212 -7.46 -7.28 -0.60
C ASN A 212 -7.90 -5.86 -0.98
N LEU A 213 -6.97 -5.02 -1.46
CA LEU A 213 -7.18 -3.61 -1.84
C LEU A 213 -7.22 -3.39 -3.36
#